data_AF-A0A845V5P9-F1
#
_entry.id   AF-A0A845V5P9-F1
#
_cell.length_a   1.000
_cell.length_b   1.000
_cell.length_c   1.000
_cell.angle_alpha   90.00
_cell.angle_beta   90.00
_cell.angle_gamma   90.00
#
_symmetry.space_group_name_H-M   'P 1'
#
loop_
_entity.id
_entity.type
_entity.pdbx_description
1 polymer ?
#
loop_
_entity_poly.entity_id
_entity_poly.type
_entity_poly.pdbx_seq_one_letter_code
_entity_poly.pdbx_strand_id
1 'polypeptide(L)'
;MCGIVGYIGQQEATAILLEGLRELEYRGYDSAGIALLEGSGLRRFRAVGKLDHLVDRVGDYTTSGAVAGIGHTRWATHGKPTEANAHPHGLTHSQVVHNGIIENHLTLRDQVPGDFLSQTDTEVIVHLFEAFLAQQAPGEEAALKAFRATLNALHGAYAILLVTETRPGEIFFARQGSPLQLSMTDSGCHFASSDAAMVGRCEQAVYLEDGQWGVAGVDALQLFDDSGQAVDPQPKPLPATSAAAQKEGFRYFMEKETYEQSAVVSDILTGRIGKGGIRLDELPADWLKRFSSITLCACGTSYHAALTGAYLLERLAKVPTRVEIASEFRYREPILDPTGLFAVISQSGETADTLEALKLASAQGLETLALCNVDNSSIVRAASHTVLLRAGIEKGVASTKAFTAQVMALWLLAIYWGQARSELSEETLARELDALRRVRVAVKVQPRVHDRLHRLSKRYLHGHGFFFIGRDIFYPLALEGALKLKEISYLHAEGYPAGEMKHGPIALADAELFTVALMPRSCLHEKIKSNVEELSARDATIVAITTEYFELADDIIQIRAYDHPMLEFFEMMVVLQLLALEIAVRLGNDVDMPRNLAKSVTVE
;
A
#
# COMPACT_ATOMS: atom_id res chain seq x y z
N MET A 1 2.39 4.67 6.50
CA MET A 1 1.17 4.93 7.29
C MET A 1 1.49 4.63 8.74
N CYS A 2 1.07 5.44 9.69
CA CYS A 2 1.12 5.03 11.09
C CYS A 2 0.18 3.83 11.41
N GLY A 3 0.46 3.05 12.44
CA GLY A 3 -0.45 2.02 12.95
C GLY A 3 -1.17 2.52 14.20
N ILE A 4 -2.48 2.31 14.32
CA ILE A 4 -3.23 2.50 15.58
C ILE A 4 -3.70 1.14 16.07
N VAL A 5 -3.56 0.92 17.38
CA VAL A 5 -4.18 -0.19 18.11
C VAL A 5 -4.82 0.37 19.37
N GLY A 6 -5.99 -0.13 19.72
CA GLY A 6 -6.62 0.15 21.01
C GLY A 6 -7.24 -1.11 21.59
N TYR A 7 -7.34 -1.15 22.90
CA TYR A 7 -8.03 -2.22 23.62
C TYR A 7 -8.62 -1.69 24.92
N ILE A 8 -9.88 -2.01 25.18
CA ILE A 8 -10.52 -1.83 26.48
C ILE A 8 -11.18 -3.13 26.88
N GLY A 9 -10.70 -3.75 27.95
CA GLY A 9 -11.20 -5.04 28.38
C GLY A 9 -10.42 -5.61 29.55
N GLN A 10 -10.74 -6.85 29.91
CA GLN A 10 -10.20 -7.52 31.11
C GLN A 10 -8.90 -8.29 30.88
N GLN A 11 -8.48 -8.46 29.62
CA GLN A 11 -7.20 -9.11 29.30
C GLN A 11 -6.03 -8.16 29.53
N GLU A 12 -4.81 -8.70 29.50
CA GLU A 12 -3.59 -7.92 29.66
C GLU A 12 -3.41 -6.97 28.46
N ALA A 13 -3.72 -5.69 28.67
CA ALA A 13 -3.78 -4.68 27.62
C ALA A 13 -2.40 -4.41 27.02
N THR A 14 -1.33 -4.50 27.80
CA THR A 14 0.04 -4.22 27.33
C THR A 14 0.44 -5.17 26.19
N ALA A 15 0.23 -6.48 26.39
CA ALA A 15 0.54 -7.52 25.42
C ALA A 15 -0.33 -7.38 24.17
N ILE A 16 -1.63 -7.11 24.32
CA ILE A 16 -2.53 -6.91 23.17
C ILE A 16 -2.07 -5.72 22.33
N LEU A 17 -1.75 -4.59 22.96
CA LEU A 17 -1.25 -3.41 22.25
C LEU A 17 0.09 -3.72 21.56
N LEU A 18 1.07 -4.29 22.26
CA LEU A 18 2.39 -4.58 21.70
C LEU A 18 2.33 -5.60 20.54
N GLU A 19 1.50 -6.63 20.65
CA GLU A 19 1.30 -7.60 19.58
C GLU A 19 0.57 -6.99 18.38
N GLY A 20 -0.47 -6.20 18.62
CA GLY A 20 -1.16 -5.47 17.56
C GLY A 20 -0.21 -4.51 16.84
N LEU A 21 0.62 -3.77 17.58
CA LEU A 21 1.61 -2.86 16.99
C LEU A 21 2.68 -3.61 16.20
N ARG A 22 3.04 -4.83 16.62
CA ARG A 22 3.96 -5.70 15.86
C ARG A 22 3.39 -6.09 14.52
N GLU A 23 2.10 -6.40 14.47
CA GLU A 23 1.42 -6.66 13.20
C GLU A 23 1.28 -5.41 12.32
N LEU A 24 1.40 -4.18 12.88
CA LEU A 24 1.32 -2.92 12.13
C LEU A 24 2.68 -2.24 11.89
N GLU A 25 3.79 -2.81 12.34
CA GLU A 25 5.12 -2.19 12.23
C GLU A 25 5.53 -1.92 10.78
N TYR A 26 5.09 -2.78 9.84
CA TYR A 26 5.33 -2.59 8.40
C TYR A 26 4.72 -1.30 7.83
N ARG A 27 3.78 -0.68 8.55
CA ARG A 27 3.16 0.58 8.16
C ARG A 27 4.07 1.77 8.54
N GLY A 28 4.75 1.71 9.68
CA GLY A 28 5.65 2.76 10.18
C GLY A 28 6.50 2.27 11.35
N TYR A 29 7.78 2.67 11.36
CA TYR A 29 8.79 2.16 12.28
C TYR A 29 9.82 3.25 12.68
N ASP A 30 9.43 4.53 12.54
CA ASP A 30 10.27 5.66 12.97
C ASP A 30 10.23 5.87 14.49
N SER A 31 9.10 5.52 15.12
CA SER A 31 8.90 5.50 16.57
C SER A 31 7.61 4.74 16.92
N ALA A 32 7.48 4.31 18.17
CA ALA A 32 6.25 3.67 18.67
C ALA A 32 5.98 4.07 20.13
N GLY A 33 4.73 3.92 20.55
CA GLY A 33 4.35 4.12 21.94
C GLY A 33 2.99 3.55 22.31
N ILE A 34 2.76 3.43 23.61
CA ILE A 34 1.48 3.04 24.21
C ILE A 34 1.14 3.94 25.40
N ALA A 35 -0.15 4.11 25.67
CA ALA A 35 -0.69 4.65 26.90
C ALA A 35 -1.74 3.71 27.47
N LEU A 36 -1.72 3.56 28.78
CA LEU A 36 -2.56 2.65 29.56
C LEU A 36 -3.23 3.47 30.66
N LEU A 37 -4.55 3.38 30.77
CA LEU A 37 -5.34 4.02 31.81
C LEU A 37 -5.93 2.94 32.72
N GLU A 38 -5.32 2.78 33.89
CA GLU A 38 -5.70 1.81 34.92
C GLU A 38 -6.43 2.53 36.07
N GLY A 39 -7.76 2.48 36.08
CA GLY A 39 -8.56 3.33 36.96
C GLY A 39 -8.30 4.81 36.62
N SER A 40 -7.81 5.59 37.58
CA SER A 40 -7.39 6.98 37.35
C SER A 40 -5.88 7.13 37.12
N GLY A 41 -5.13 6.03 36.98
CA GLY A 41 -3.69 6.05 36.80
C GLY A 41 -3.31 5.96 35.33
N LEU A 42 -2.84 7.06 34.74
CA LEU A 42 -2.35 7.08 33.37
C LEU A 42 -0.85 6.79 33.28
N ARG A 43 -0.46 5.81 32.46
CA ARG A 43 0.94 5.47 32.19
C ARG A 43 1.24 5.51 30.70
N ARG A 44 2.38 6.08 30.32
CA ARG A 44 2.81 6.24 28.92
C ARG A 44 4.23 5.73 28.69
N PHE A 45 4.44 5.00 27.59
CA PHE A 45 5.74 4.52 27.12
C PHE A 45 5.92 4.92 25.65
N ARG A 46 7.11 5.43 25.30
CA ARG A 46 7.45 5.84 23.93
C ARG A 46 8.90 5.55 23.60
N ALA A 47 9.19 5.12 22.38
CA ALA A 47 10.56 4.87 21.92
C ALA A 47 10.74 5.32 20.47
N VAL A 48 11.96 5.77 20.14
CA VAL A 48 12.37 6.07 18.76
C VAL A 48 12.90 4.81 18.10
N GLY A 49 12.59 4.61 16.82
CA GLY A 49 12.97 3.45 16.03
C GLY A 49 11.93 2.34 16.06
N LYS A 50 12.41 1.11 15.82
CA LYS A 50 11.61 -0.12 15.71
C LYS A 50 10.89 -0.45 17.02
N LEU A 51 9.84 -1.26 16.91
CA LEU A 51 8.97 -1.64 18.02
C LEU A 51 9.73 -2.33 19.16
N ASP A 52 10.81 -3.07 18.87
CA ASP A 52 11.63 -3.73 19.88
C ASP A 52 12.16 -2.74 20.94
N HIS A 53 12.49 -1.50 20.54
CA HIS A 53 12.89 -0.47 21.51
C HIS A 53 11.75 -0.07 22.46
N LEU A 54 10.50 -0.09 21.98
CA LEU A 54 9.33 0.12 22.84
C LEU A 54 9.13 -1.06 23.78
N VAL A 55 9.27 -2.29 23.28
CA VAL A 55 9.18 -3.52 24.08
C VAL A 55 10.21 -3.48 25.22
N ASP A 56 11.47 -3.15 24.91
CA ASP A 56 12.53 -3.02 25.92
C ASP A 56 12.19 -1.94 26.97
N ARG A 57 11.58 -0.84 26.56
CA ARG A 57 11.21 0.26 27.46
C ARG A 57 10.00 -0.06 28.33
N VAL A 58 9.05 -0.82 27.83
CA VAL A 58 7.91 -1.33 28.61
C VAL A 58 8.42 -2.34 29.65
N GLY A 59 9.39 -3.17 29.28
CA GLY A 59 9.97 -4.18 30.17
C GLY A 59 8.91 -5.17 30.66
N ASP A 60 8.96 -5.49 31.96
CA ASP A 60 8.04 -6.43 32.59
C ASP A 60 6.72 -5.77 33.08
N TYR A 61 6.36 -4.60 32.56
CA TYR A 61 5.13 -3.94 32.95
C TYR A 61 3.92 -4.71 32.43
N THR A 62 3.02 -5.08 33.35
CA THR A 62 1.77 -5.78 33.04
C THR A 62 0.60 -5.07 33.68
N THR A 63 -0.54 -5.14 33.01
CA THR A 63 -1.82 -4.60 33.46
C THR A 63 -2.71 -5.69 34.06
N SER A 64 -3.67 -5.31 34.89
CA SER A 64 -4.68 -6.24 35.40
C SER A 64 -6.04 -5.55 35.56
N GLY A 65 -7.12 -6.30 35.34
CA GLY A 65 -8.48 -5.75 35.37
C GLY A 65 -8.87 -5.04 34.07
N ALA A 66 -9.92 -4.23 34.13
CA ALA A 66 -10.40 -3.49 32.96
C ALA A 66 -9.51 -2.27 32.70
N VAL A 67 -8.74 -2.29 31.61
CA VAL A 67 -7.77 -1.24 31.27
C VAL A 67 -8.04 -0.70 29.88
N ALA A 68 -8.14 0.63 29.77
CA ALA A 68 -8.21 1.32 28.48
C ALA A 68 -6.79 1.59 27.99
N GLY A 69 -6.44 1.02 26.84
CA GLY A 69 -5.12 1.12 26.26
C GLY A 69 -5.19 1.64 24.82
N ILE A 70 -4.28 2.54 24.48
CA ILE A 70 -4.07 3.02 23.10
C ILE A 70 -2.60 2.91 22.73
N GLY A 71 -2.33 2.52 21.50
CA GLY A 71 -0.99 2.26 20.98
C GLY A 71 -0.84 2.79 19.56
N HIS A 72 0.40 3.14 19.22
CA HIS A 72 0.70 3.71 17.92
C HIS A 72 2.11 3.39 17.42
N THR A 73 2.23 3.06 16.14
CA THR A 73 3.50 3.06 15.39
C THR A 73 3.51 4.22 14.40
N ARG A 74 4.61 4.95 14.29
CA ARG A 74 4.68 6.22 13.55
C ARG A 74 5.54 6.12 12.30
N TRP A 75 5.05 6.72 11.22
CA TRP A 75 5.83 7.17 10.06
C TRP A 75 5.76 8.70 10.04
N ALA A 76 6.91 9.37 10.15
CA ALA A 76 6.96 10.80 10.44
C ALA A 76 6.62 11.67 9.20
N THR A 77 5.50 12.40 9.25
CA THR A 77 5.14 13.44 8.26
C THR A 77 5.55 14.84 8.75
N HIS A 78 5.09 15.23 9.94
CA HIS A 78 5.43 16.51 10.58
C HIS A 78 6.38 16.31 11.77
N GLY A 79 7.57 16.90 11.72
CA GLY A 79 8.55 16.82 12.81
C GLY A 79 9.37 15.52 12.81
N LYS A 80 10.67 15.66 13.15
CA LYS A 80 11.65 14.57 13.09
C LYS A 80 11.26 13.38 13.98
N PRO A 81 11.68 12.14 13.67
CA PRO A 81 11.57 10.98 14.56
C PRO A 81 12.29 11.23 15.89
N THR A 82 11.56 11.69 16.90
CA THR A 82 12.04 11.95 18.25
C THR A 82 11.04 11.41 19.25
N GLU A 83 11.47 11.14 20.47
CA GLU A 83 10.55 10.65 21.50
C GLU A 83 9.46 11.68 21.82
N ALA A 84 9.78 12.98 21.75
CA ALA A 84 8.80 14.04 21.94
C ALA A 84 7.67 14.01 20.90
N ASN A 85 8.01 13.70 19.64
CA ASN A 85 7.07 13.57 18.52
C ASN A 85 6.42 12.18 18.40
N ALA A 86 6.82 11.22 19.23
CA ALA A 86 6.20 9.89 19.24
C ALA A 86 4.83 9.98 19.92
N HIS A 87 3.85 9.27 19.36
CA HIS A 87 2.54 9.09 19.98
C HIS A 87 2.63 8.00 21.07
N PRO A 88 1.72 7.96 22.06
CA PRO A 88 0.60 8.89 22.29
C PRO A 88 1.08 10.29 22.73
N HIS A 89 0.39 11.33 22.27
CA HIS A 89 0.51 12.69 22.81
C HIS A 89 -0.42 12.84 24.00
N GLY A 90 -0.09 13.70 24.96
CA GLY A 90 -1.04 13.98 26.01
C GLY A 90 -0.56 14.95 27.07
N LEU A 91 -1.54 15.37 27.86
CA LEU A 91 -1.48 16.39 28.88
C LEU A 91 -1.71 15.74 30.26
N THR A 92 -2.32 16.50 31.18
CA THR A 92 -2.48 16.12 32.58
C THR A 92 -3.42 14.93 32.73
N HIS A 93 -4.53 14.91 31.99
CA HIS A 93 -5.61 13.95 32.20
C HIS A 93 -5.88 13.05 31.00
N SER A 94 -5.38 13.43 29.81
CA SER A 94 -5.78 12.80 28.55
C SER A 94 -4.59 12.42 27.69
N GLN A 95 -4.71 11.33 26.93
CA GLN A 95 -3.75 10.90 25.91
C GLN A 95 -4.47 10.56 24.61
N VAL A 96 -3.80 10.82 23.48
CA VAL A 96 -4.34 10.63 22.14
C VAL A 96 -3.32 9.98 21.21
N VAL A 97 -3.81 9.08 20.36
CA VAL A 97 -3.12 8.59 19.17
C VAL A 97 -3.89 9.00 17.94
N HIS A 98 -3.17 9.28 16.86
CA HIS A 98 -3.73 9.86 15.64
C HIS A 98 -3.02 9.32 14.40
N ASN A 99 -3.81 8.86 13.42
CA ASN A 99 -3.35 8.58 12.06
C ASN A 99 -3.99 9.60 11.13
N GLY A 100 -3.20 10.42 10.45
CA GLY A 100 -3.75 11.49 9.63
C GLY A 100 -2.89 12.74 9.62
N ILE A 101 -3.47 13.83 9.12
CA ILE A 101 -2.92 15.18 9.17
C ILE A 101 -4.05 16.14 9.55
N ILE A 102 -3.83 16.92 10.61
CA ILE A 102 -4.66 18.06 10.97
C ILE A 102 -4.14 19.30 10.23
N GLU A 103 -4.81 19.67 9.14
CA GLU A 103 -4.36 20.72 8.21
C GLU A 103 -4.39 22.10 8.86
N ASN A 104 -5.36 22.36 9.74
CA ASN A 104 -5.51 23.63 10.45
C ASN A 104 -4.78 23.67 11.80
N HIS A 105 -3.84 22.76 12.07
CA HIS A 105 -3.17 22.66 13.37
C HIS A 105 -2.47 23.95 13.81
N LEU A 106 -1.85 24.72 12.89
CA LEU A 106 -1.20 25.99 13.25
C LEU A 106 -2.21 27.00 13.81
N THR A 107 -3.34 27.17 13.13
CA THR A 107 -4.41 28.06 13.59
C THR A 107 -5.00 27.60 14.93
N LEU A 108 -5.15 26.29 15.12
CA LEU A 108 -5.66 25.73 16.37
C LEU A 108 -4.65 25.87 17.53
N ARG A 109 -3.34 25.73 17.27
CA ARG A 109 -2.27 25.95 18.26
C ARG A 109 -2.29 27.38 18.81
N ASP A 110 -2.59 28.37 17.98
CA ASP A 110 -2.70 29.77 18.42
C ASP A 110 -3.95 30.05 19.27
N GLN A 111 -4.97 29.20 19.19
CA GLN A 111 -6.26 29.37 19.88
C GLN A 111 -6.31 28.69 21.24
N VAL A 112 -5.44 27.71 21.51
CA VAL A 112 -5.47 26.94 22.75
C VAL A 112 -4.26 27.28 23.62
N PRO A 113 -4.47 27.67 24.89
CA PRO A 113 -3.36 27.95 25.79
C PRO A 113 -2.59 26.68 26.14
N GLY A 114 -1.28 26.83 26.36
CA GLY A 114 -0.40 25.76 26.83
C GLY A 114 0.92 25.68 26.07
N ASP A 115 1.91 25.05 26.69
CA ASP A 115 3.20 24.79 26.05
C ASP A 115 3.09 23.53 25.19
N PHE A 116 3.29 23.68 23.88
CA PHE A 116 3.40 22.57 22.96
C PHE A 116 4.83 22.01 23.01
N LEU A 117 4.95 20.73 23.37
CA LEU A 117 6.24 20.06 23.54
C LEU A 117 6.74 19.39 22.26
N SER A 118 5.87 19.28 21.26
CA SER A 118 6.14 18.59 20.01
C SER A 118 5.96 19.49 18.77
N GLN A 119 6.50 18.99 17.67
CA GLN A 119 6.35 19.58 16.35
C GLN A 119 5.21 18.95 15.55
N THR A 120 4.43 18.06 16.19
CA THR A 120 3.36 17.34 15.51
C THR A 120 2.08 18.17 15.48
N ASP A 121 1.27 17.91 14.48
CA ASP A 121 -0.10 18.37 14.37
C ASP A 121 -0.99 17.67 15.42
N THR A 122 -0.73 16.40 15.74
CA THR A 122 -1.49 15.58 16.71
C THR A 122 -1.63 16.21 18.10
N GLU A 123 -0.60 16.88 18.62
CA GLU A 123 -0.64 17.44 19.97
C GLU A 123 -1.79 18.45 20.16
N VAL A 124 -2.22 19.12 19.10
CA VAL A 124 -3.35 20.06 19.17
C VAL A 124 -4.67 19.40 19.58
N ILE A 125 -4.85 18.12 19.25
CA ILE A 125 -6.08 17.38 19.53
C ILE A 125 -6.32 17.26 21.03
N VAL A 126 -5.28 16.91 21.81
CA VAL A 126 -5.41 16.74 23.25
C VAL A 126 -5.52 18.07 23.99
N HIS A 127 -4.84 19.12 23.51
CA HIS A 127 -5.00 20.48 24.02
C HIS A 127 -6.44 20.99 23.83
N LEU A 128 -7.00 20.83 22.63
CA LEU A 128 -8.39 21.18 22.35
C LEU A 128 -9.37 20.41 23.23
N PHE A 129 -9.18 19.10 23.36
CA PHE A 129 -10.04 18.26 24.19
C PHE A 129 -10.07 18.73 25.64
N GLU A 130 -8.92 18.92 26.29
CA GLU A 130 -8.88 19.38 27.68
C GLU A 130 -9.41 20.81 27.83
N ALA A 131 -9.16 21.69 26.86
CA ALA A 131 -9.70 23.05 26.86
C ALA A 131 -11.23 23.10 26.74
N PHE A 132 -11.83 22.26 25.89
CA PHE A 132 -13.29 22.14 25.79
C PHE A 132 -13.90 21.44 27.00
N LEU A 133 -13.20 20.46 27.56
CA LEU A 133 -13.63 19.74 28.77
C LEU A 133 -13.72 20.68 29.98
N ALA A 134 -12.73 21.56 30.15
CA ALA A 134 -12.73 22.57 31.22
C ALA A 134 -13.90 23.58 31.12
N GLN A 135 -14.50 23.74 29.93
CA GLN A 135 -15.67 24.60 29.72
C GLN A 135 -17.00 23.87 29.96
N GLN A 136 -17.01 22.55 30.05
CA GLN A 136 -18.23 21.78 30.29
C GLN A 136 -18.63 21.82 31.77
N ALA A 137 -19.94 21.81 32.02
CA ALA A 137 -20.45 21.52 33.35
C ALA A 137 -20.05 20.07 33.74
N PRO A 138 -19.60 19.82 34.99
CA PRO A 138 -19.29 18.47 35.45
C PRO A 138 -20.49 17.53 35.26
N GLY A 139 -20.24 16.37 34.67
CA GLY A 139 -21.27 15.36 34.41
C GLY A 139 -20.79 14.28 33.45
N GLU A 140 -21.55 13.20 33.33
CA GLU A 140 -21.18 12.03 32.53
C GLU A 140 -20.99 12.39 31.04
N GLU A 141 -21.78 13.32 30.50
CA GLU A 141 -21.70 13.74 29.10
C GLU A 141 -20.58 14.77 28.81
N ALA A 142 -19.90 15.30 29.83
CA ALA A 142 -18.94 16.39 29.65
C ALA A 142 -17.81 16.01 28.69
N ALA A 143 -17.22 14.83 28.88
CA ALA A 143 -16.16 14.32 28.00
C ALA A 143 -16.65 14.06 26.58
N LEU A 144 -17.86 13.51 26.41
CA LEU A 144 -18.42 13.24 25.08
C LEU A 144 -18.70 14.54 24.31
N LYS A 145 -19.23 15.57 24.98
CA LYS A 145 -19.45 16.91 24.41
C LYS A 145 -18.14 17.60 24.06
N ALA A 146 -17.12 17.51 24.92
CA ALA A 146 -15.80 18.06 24.66
C ALA A 146 -15.12 17.36 23.48
N PHE A 147 -15.24 16.04 23.38
CA PHE A 147 -14.73 15.27 22.24
C PHE A 147 -15.40 15.69 20.94
N ARG A 148 -16.74 15.81 20.92
CA ARG A 148 -17.48 16.30 19.75
C ARG A 148 -17.08 17.72 19.35
N ALA A 149 -16.93 18.63 20.32
CA ALA A 149 -16.46 19.99 20.07
C ALA A 149 -15.03 20.01 19.48
N THR A 150 -14.16 19.10 19.96
CA THR A 150 -12.82 18.90 19.41
C THR A 150 -12.90 18.50 17.94
N LEU A 151 -13.67 17.46 17.60
CA LEU A 151 -13.81 16.98 16.23
C LEU A 151 -14.33 18.07 15.27
N ASN A 152 -15.33 18.86 15.69
CA ASN A 152 -15.88 19.96 14.89
C ASN A 152 -14.85 21.06 14.56
N ALA A 153 -13.77 21.17 15.34
CA ALA A 153 -12.71 22.15 15.11
C ALA A 153 -11.58 21.63 14.19
N LEU A 154 -11.48 20.31 13.99
CA LEU A 154 -10.39 19.70 13.21
C LEU A 154 -10.71 19.74 11.71
N HIS A 155 -9.75 20.17 10.90
CA HIS A 155 -9.80 20.03 9.45
C HIS A 155 -8.70 19.08 8.98
N GLY A 156 -9.01 18.23 8.00
CA GLY A 156 -8.09 17.27 7.41
C GLY A 156 -8.59 15.84 7.55
N ALA A 157 -7.66 14.88 7.51
CA ALA A 157 -7.94 13.46 7.68
C ALA A 157 -7.37 12.98 9.02
N TYR A 158 -8.14 12.20 9.78
CA TYR A 158 -7.75 11.64 11.06
C TYR A 158 -8.48 10.32 11.38
N ALA A 159 -7.77 9.41 12.03
CA ALA A 159 -8.33 8.36 12.86
C ALA A 159 -7.77 8.57 14.27
N ILE A 160 -8.63 8.71 15.26
CA ILE A 160 -8.27 9.14 16.61
C ILE A 160 -8.70 8.04 17.59
N LEU A 161 -7.83 7.71 18.55
CA LEU A 161 -8.23 7.11 19.82
C LEU A 161 -7.76 8.01 20.96
N LEU A 162 -8.64 8.27 21.92
CA LEU A 162 -8.36 9.12 23.08
C LEU A 162 -8.83 8.43 24.37
N VAL A 163 -7.98 8.49 25.39
CA VAL A 163 -8.29 8.06 26.76
C VAL A 163 -8.17 9.24 27.71
N THR A 164 -9.03 9.30 28.74
CA THR A 164 -9.05 10.38 29.73
C THR A 164 -9.41 9.87 31.12
N GLU A 165 -8.70 10.38 32.14
CA GLU A 165 -8.99 10.11 33.56
C GLU A 165 -10.40 10.52 33.98
N THR A 166 -11.07 11.42 33.24
CA THR A 166 -12.44 11.84 33.56
C THR A 166 -13.50 10.79 33.20
N ARG A 167 -13.18 9.86 32.30
CA ARG A 167 -14.03 8.72 31.95
C ARG A 167 -13.17 7.45 31.91
N PRO A 168 -12.75 6.95 33.09
CA PRO A 168 -11.92 5.76 33.15
C PRO A 168 -12.67 4.54 32.63
N GLY A 169 -11.99 3.66 31.90
CA GLY A 169 -12.59 2.45 31.32
C GLY A 169 -13.31 2.66 29.99
N GLU A 170 -13.08 3.80 29.33
CA GLU A 170 -13.62 4.11 28.01
C GLU A 170 -12.54 4.60 27.05
N ILE A 171 -12.72 4.30 25.76
CA ILE A 171 -11.91 4.83 24.66
C ILE A 171 -12.82 5.63 23.74
N PHE A 172 -12.51 6.91 23.57
CA PHE A 172 -13.13 7.78 22.56
C PHE A 172 -12.47 7.54 21.21
N PHE A 173 -13.26 7.50 20.15
CA PHE A 173 -12.75 7.24 18.81
C PHE A 173 -13.45 8.09 17.75
N ALA A 174 -12.73 8.39 16.67
CA ALA A 174 -13.29 9.10 15.52
C ALA A 174 -12.55 8.73 14.24
N ARG A 175 -13.26 8.77 13.11
CA ARG A 175 -12.73 8.52 11.77
C ARG A 175 -13.16 9.61 10.78
N GLN A 176 -12.19 10.15 10.06
CA GLN A 176 -12.35 11.04 8.92
C GLN A 176 -11.20 10.79 7.94
N GLY A 177 -11.43 10.14 6.79
CA GLY A 177 -10.40 9.94 5.76
C GLY A 177 -9.32 8.88 6.06
N SER A 178 -8.89 8.71 7.31
CA SER A 178 -7.95 7.64 7.71
C SER A 178 -8.70 6.40 8.21
N PRO A 179 -8.25 5.17 7.92
CA PRO A 179 -8.94 3.94 8.34
C PRO A 179 -8.94 3.73 9.86
N LEU A 180 -10.10 3.33 10.38
CA LEU A 180 -10.27 2.85 11.74
C LEU A 180 -11.42 1.84 11.78
N GLN A 181 -11.19 0.71 12.43
CA GLN A 181 -12.20 -0.31 12.69
C GLN A 181 -12.17 -0.73 14.15
N LEU A 182 -13.29 -1.28 14.61
CA LEU A 182 -13.43 -1.81 15.96
C LEU A 182 -14.11 -3.17 15.98
N SER A 183 -13.94 -3.90 17.06
CA SER A 183 -14.59 -5.19 17.28
C SER A 183 -14.94 -5.35 18.74
N MET A 184 -16.22 -5.59 19.03
CA MET A 184 -16.69 -6.00 20.35
C MET A 184 -16.52 -7.51 20.47
N THR A 185 -15.86 -7.95 21.54
CA THR A 185 -15.68 -9.36 21.90
C THR A 185 -16.12 -9.57 23.34
N ASP A 186 -16.28 -10.83 23.76
CA ASP A 186 -16.55 -11.16 25.17
C ASP A 186 -15.46 -10.67 26.14
N SER A 187 -14.27 -10.35 25.61
CA SER A 187 -13.14 -9.88 26.41
C SER A 187 -13.01 -8.36 26.46
N GLY A 188 -13.82 -7.63 25.70
CA GLY A 188 -13.74 -6.18 25.55
C GLY A 188 -13.78 -5.70 24.10
N CYS A 189 -13.50 -4.41 23.90
CA CYS A 189 -13.45 -3.77 22.59
C CYS A 189 -12.02 -3.62 22.09
N HIS A 190 -11.78 -4.04 20.85
CA HIS A 190 -10.51 -3.87 20.14
C HIS A 190 -10.66 -2.80 19.05
N PHE A 191 -9.61 -2.01 18.84
CA PHE A 191 -9.51 -1.03 17.77
C PHE A 191 -8.24 -1.28 16.95
N ALA A 192 -8.34 -1.09 15.64
CA ALA A 192 -7.17 -1.13 14.77
C ALA A 192 -7.34 -0.26 13.53
N SER A 193 -6.24 0.23 12.97
CA SER A 193 -6.21 0.86 11.64
C SER A 193 -6.06 -0.16 10.48
N SER A 194 -6.06 -1.46 10.78
CA SER A 194 -5.97 -2.55 9.81
C SER A 194 -6.36 -3.89 10.43
N ASP A 195 -6.98 -4.74 9.61
CA ASP A 195 -7.39 -6.11 9.96
C ASP A 195 -6.24 -6.94 10.52
N ALA A 196 -5.00 -6.70 10.07
CA ALA A 196 -3.82 -7.46 10.50
C ALA A 196 -3.63 -7.50 12.02
N ALA A 197 -3.98 -6.43 12.74
CA ALA A 197 -3.88 -6.38 14.21
C ALA A 197 -5.06 -7.07 14.93
N MET A 198 -6.12 -7.44 14.20
CA MET A 198 -7.34 -8.04 14.76
C MET A 198 -7.48 -9.53 14.37
N VAL A 199 -6.89 -9.96 13.26
CA VAL A 199 -6.95 -11.37 12.80
C VAL A 199 -6.37 -12.30 13.85
N GLY A 200 -7.12 -13.35 14.19
CA GLY A 200 -6.77 -14.32 15.23
C GLY A 200 -7.22 -13.92 16.64
N ARG A 201 -7.68 -12.67 16.84
CA ARG A 201 -8.23 -12.15 18.09
C ARG A 201 -9.72 -11.85 17.99
N CYS A 202 -10.16 -11.41 16.82
CA CYS A 202 -11.53 -11.03 16.52
C CYS A 202 -12.06 -11.84 15.34
N GLU A 203 -13.34 -12.23 15.38
CA GLU A 203 -14.01 -12.93 14.29
C GLU A 203 -14.60 -11.96 13.25
N GLN A 204 -14.98 -10.77 13.70
CA GLN A 204 -15.66 -9.76 12.90
C GLN A 204 -15.16 -8.36 13.28
N ALA A 205 -15.32 -7.39 12.38
CA ALA A 205 -15.00 -5.98 12.63
C ALA A 205 -16.08 -5.06 12.07
N VAL A 206 -16.34 -3.97 12.77
CA VAL A 206 -17.13 -2.82 12.32
C VAL A 206 -16.16 -1.81 11.71
N TYR A 207 -16.29 -1.58 10.40
CA TYR A 207 -15.50 -0.59 9.68
C TYR A 207 -16.21 0.76 9.80
N LEU A 208 -15.55 1.74 10.41
CA LEU A 208 -16.14 3.06 10.59
C LEU A 208 -16.25 3.76 9.24
N GLU A 209 -17.29 4.57 9.05
CA GLU A 209 -17.46 5.47 7.91
C GLU A 209 -16.90 6.87 8.19
N ASP A 210 -16.62 7.65 7.15
CA ASP A 210 -16.12 9.03 7.32
C ASP A 210 -17.15 9.86 8.11
N GLY A 211 -16.66 10.59 9.11
CA GLY A 211 -17.47 11.37 10.04
C GLY A 211 -18.02 10.59 11.23
N GLN A 212 -17.83 9.27 11.27
CA GLN A 212 -18.28 8.48 12.43
C GLN A 212 -17.35 8.62 13.63
N TRP A 213 -17.94 8.69 14.81
CA TRP A 213 -17.25 8.88 16.08
C TRP A 213 -18.04 8.26 17.23
N GLY A 214 -17.41 8.11 18.39
CA GLY A 214 -18.08 7.48 19.51
C GLY A 214 -17.21 7.23 20.72
N VAL A 215 -17.73 6.39 21.60
CA VAL A 215 -17.05 5.90 22.80
C VAL A 215 -17.36 4.43 23.00
N ALA A 216 -16.33 3.64 23.33
CA ALA A 216 -16.50 2.23 23.69
C ALA A 216 -15.94 1.95 25.09
N GLY A 217 -16.68 1.15 25.85
CA GLY A 217 -16.21 0.49 27.06
C GLY A 217 -16.04 -1.01 26.83
N VAL A 218 -15.98 -1.79 27.92
CA VAL A 218 -15.84 -3.25 27.86
C VAL A 218 -17.03 -3.91 27.16
N ASP A 219 -18.25 -3.53 27.55
CA ASP A 219 -19.50 -4.17 27.08
C ASP A 219 -20.47 -3.19 26.39
N ALA A 220 -20.03 -1.96 26.15
CA ALA A 220 -20.88 -0.89 25.63
C ALA A 220 -20.20 -0.16 24.47
N LEU A 221 -20.97 0.12 23.42
CA LEU A 221 -20.55 0.90 22.28
C LEU A 221 -21.60 1.97 21.99
N GLN A 222 -21.17 3.23 21.97
CA GLN A 222 -21.96 4.34 21.45
C GLN A 222 -21.29 4.81 20.15
N LEU A 223 -21.99 4.64 19.04
CA LEU A 223 -21.52 5.03 17.71
C LEU A 223 -22.46 6.08 17.13
N PHE A 224 -21.89 7.16 16.61
CA PHE A 224 -22.61 8.29 16.04
C PHE A 224 -22.10 8.60 14.64
N ASP A 225 -22.99 9.16 13.81
CA ASP A 225 -22.63 9.78 12.54
C ASP A 225 -22.15 11.23 12.72
N ASP A 226 -21.84 11.87 11.59
CA ASP A 226 -21.40 13.27 11.58
C ASP A 226 -22.50 14.27 11.95
N SER A 227 -23.76 13.86 12.04
CA SER A 227 -24.85 14.70 12.57
C SER A 227 -25.04 14.52 14.09
N GLY A 228 -24.36 13.55 14.69
CA GLY A 228 -24.53 13.15 16.08
C GLY A 228 -25.70 12.18 16.31
N GLN A 229 -26.26 11.60 15.25
CA GLN A 229 -27.29 10.57 15.37
C GLN A 229 -26.65 9.20 15.61
N ALA A 230 -27.31 8.37 16.42
CA ALA A 230 -26.83 7.03 16.71
C ALA A 230 -26.85 6.15 15.45
N VAL A 231 -25.81 5.33 15.28
CA VAL A 231 -25.65 4.40 14.16
C VAL A 231 -25.54 2.98 14.68
N ASP A 232 -26.31 2.06 14.11
CA ASP A 232 -26.19 0.65 14.42
C ASP A 232 -24.91 0.06 13.79
N PRO A 233 -24.02 -0.56 14.57
CA PRO A 233 -22.80 -1.15 14.05
C PRO A 233 -23.12 -2.33 13.12
N GLN A 234 -22.46 -2.36 11.96
CA GLN A 234 -22.60 -3.44 10.96
C GLN A 234 -21.31 -4.26 10.91
N PRO A 235 -21.19 -5.32 11.73
CA PRO A 235 -19.98 -6.13 11.76
C PRO A 235 -19.86 -6.97 10.48
N LYS A 236 -18.64 -7.07 9.95
CA LYS A 236 -18.28 -7.90 8.81
C LYS A 236 -17.22 -8.93 9.22
N PRO A 237 -17.23 -10.15 8.66
CA PRO A 237 -16.27 -11.19 9.01
C PRO A 237 -14.84 -10.79 8.67
N LEU A 238 -13.90 -11.12 9.58
CA LEU A 238 -12.47 -11.01 9.37
C LEU A 238 -11.90 -12.29 8.71
N PRO A 239 -10.78 -12.21 7.99
CA PRO A 239 -10.11 -13.38 7.44
C PRO A 239 -9.67 -14.36 8.54
N ALA A 240 -9.84 -15.66 8.30
CA ALA A 240 -9.67 -16.71 9.32
C ALA A 240 -8.21 -17.05 9.70
N THR A 241 -7.19 -16.62 8.95
CA THR A 241 -5.79 -17.05 9.23
C THR A 241 -4.75 -15.94 9.06
N SER A 242 -3.87 -15.83 10.06
CA SER A 242 -2.65 -15.00 10.06
C SER A 242 -1.45 -15.70 9.40
N ALA A 243 -1.55 -16.98 9.03
CA ALA A 243 -0.40 -17.78 8.55
C ALA A 243 0.32 -17.18 7.33
N ALA A 244 -0.40 -16.46 6.45
CA ALA A 244 0.19 -15.74 5.31
C ALA A 244 1.21 -14.65 5.71
N ALA A 245 1.28 -14.30 7.00
CA ALA A 245 2.01 -13.17 7.55
C ALA A 245 3.40 -13.54 8.12
N GLN A 246 3.86 -14.79 8.00
CA GLN A 246 5.18 -15.26 8.47
C GLN A 246 6.19 -15.45 7.32
N LYS A 247 7.50 -15.47 7.63
CA LYS A 247 8.59 -15.60 6.63
C LYS A 247 8.82 -17.03 6.13
N GLU A 248 8.30 -18.07 6.79
CA GLU A 248 8.36 -19.47 6.33
C GLU A 248 9.77 -19.98 5.90
N GLY A 249 10.83 -19.52 6.58
CA GLY A 249 12.21 -19.90 6.29
C GLY A 249 12.92 -19.06 5.23
N PHE A 250 12.25 -18.08 4.61
CA PHE A 250 12.88 -17.05 3.79
C PHE A 250 13.59 -15.99 4.65
N ARG A 251 14.59 -15.31 4.08
CA ARG A 251 15.36 -14.27 4.79
C ARG A 251 14.51 -13.00 5.00
N TYR A 252 13.74 -12.66 3.96
CA TYR A 252 12.95 -11.44 3.87
C TYR A 252 11.52 -11.75 3.41
N PHE A 253 10.55 -10.91 3.82
CA PHE A 253 9.20 -10.97 3.27
C PHE A 253 9.21 -10.71 1.77
N MET A 254 9.96 -9.73 1.28
CA MET A 254 10.07 -9.47 -0.17
C MET A 254 10.56 -10.71 -0.95
N GLU A 255 11.49 -11.47 -0.39
CA GLU A 255 11.98 -12.71 -0.98
C GLU A 255 10.87 -13.76 -1.04
N LYS A 256 10.20 -14.03 0.09
CA LYS A 256 9.03 -14.93 0.16
C LYS A 256 7.97 -14.54 -0.86
N GLU A 257 7.58 -13.28 -0.87
CA GLU A 257 6.50 -12.74 -1.72
C GLU A 257 6.86 -12.83 -3.21
N THR A 258 8.14 -12.72 -3.56
CA THR A 258 8.61 -12.98 -4.93
C THR A 258 8.44 -14.45 -5.32
N TYR A 259 8.74 -15.39 -4.40
CA TYR A 259 8.54 -16.82 -4.63
C TYR A 259 7.06 -17.23 -4.67
N GLU A 260 6.19 -16.54 -3.93
CA GLU A 260 4.75 -16.81 -3.84
C GLU A 260 3.99 -16.47 -5.12
N GLN A 261 4.55 -15.67 -6.03
CA GLN A 261 3.85 -15.21 -7.24
C GLN A 261 3.28 -16.35 -8.09
N SER A 262 3.93 -17.52 -8.10
CA SER A 262 3.41 -18.71 -8.81
C SER A 262 2.10 -19.23 -8.21
N ALA A 263 1.95 -19.17 -6.89
CA ALA A 263 0.69 -19.51 -6.22
C ALA A 263 -0.35 -18.42 -6.45
N VAL A 264 0.02 -17.15 -6.24
CA VAL A 264 -0.86 -15.98 -6.44
C VAL A 264 -1.48 -15.95 -7.83
N VAL A 265 -0.68 -16.14 -8.87
CA VAL A 265 -1.19 -16.21 -10.25
C VAL A 265 -2.21 -17.34 -10.44
N SER A 266 -2.01 -18.48 -9.77
CA SER A 266 -2.97 -19.59 -9.83
C SER A 266 -4.30 -19.20 -9.17
N ASP A 267 -4.25 -18.52 -8.02
CA ASP A 267 -5.44 -18.08 -7.28
C ASP A 267 -6.23 -17.01 -8.05
N ILE A 268 -5.52 -16.11 -8.75
CA ILE A 268 -6.11 -15.10 -9.64
C ILE A 268 -6.85 -15.76 -10.80
N LEU A 269 -6.24 -16.75 -11.44
CA LEU A 269 -6.83 -17.41 -12.61
C LEU A 269 -8.00 -18.33 -12.22
N THR A 270 -8.02 -18.84 -10.99
CA THR A 270 -9.05 -19.75 -10.50
C THR A 270 -10.43 -19.09 -10.54
N GLY A 271 -11.34 -19.72 -11.28
CA GLY A 271 -12.70 -19.20 -11.52
C GLY A 271 -12.80 -18.11 -12.58
N ARG A 272 -11.69 -17.49 -13.01
CA ARG A 272 -11.66 -16.43 -14.04
C ARG A 272 -11.34 -16.93 -15.44
N ILE A 273 -10.74 -18.11 -15.57
CA ILE A 273 -10.47 -18.75 -16.88
C ILE A 273 -11.46 -19.90 -17.16
N GLY A 274 -12.20 -19.79 -18.25
CA GLY A 274 -13.18 -20.78 -18.70
C GLY A 274 -12.83 -21.43 -20.04
N LYS A 275 -13.65 -22.39 -20.49
CA LYS A 275 -13.48 -23.04 -21.81
C LYS A 275 -13.65 -22.07 -22.99
N GLY A 276 -14.47 -21.03 -22.83
CA GLY A 276 -14.79 -20.03 -23.87
C GLY A 276 -14.14 -18.66 -23.68
N GLY A 277 -13.18 -18.51 -22.76
CA GLY A 277 -12.49 -17.25 -22.49
C GLY A 277 -12.46 -16.85 -21.02
N ILE A 278 -12.34 -15.55 -20.78
CA ILE A 278 -12.26 -14.96 -19.44
C ILE A 278 -13.65 -14.64 -18.91
N ARG A 279 -13.82 -14.81 -17.60
CA ARG A 279 -15.02 -14.41 -16.85
C ARG A 279 -14.61 -13.58 -15.65
N LEU A 280 -15.21 -12.41 -15.52
CA LEU A 280 -15.14 -11.57 -14.33
C LEU A 280 -16.57 -11.43 -13.83
N ASP A 281 -17.03 -12.36 -12.99
CA ASP A 281 -18.44 -12.39 -12.56
C ASP A 281 -18.83 -11.13 -11.75
N GLU A 282 -17.84 -10.46 -11.16
CA GLU A 282 -17.94 -9.14 -10.51
C GLU A 282 -18.24 -7.97 -11.48
N LEU A 283 -18.02 -8.14 -12.78
CA LEU A 283 -18.21 -7.12 -13.81
C LEU A 283 -19.16 -7.60 -14.91
N PRO A 284 -20.41 -7.12 -14.94
CA PRO A 284 -21.33 -7.47 -16.02
C PRO A 284 -20.80 -7.03 -17.39
N ALA A 285 -20.77 -7.95 -18.37
CA ALA A 285 -20.26 -7.66 -19.70
C ALA A 285 -20.99 -6.47 -20.37
N ASP A 286 -22.31 -6.41 -20.23
CA ASP A 286 -23.12 -5.33 -20.83
C ASP A 286 -22.89 -3.99 -20.13
N TRP A 287 -22.55 -3.98 -18.84
CA TRP A 287 -22.13 -2.76 -18.15
C TRP A 287 -20.81 -2.24 -18.73
N LEU A 288 -19.83 -3.13 -18.89
CA LEU A 288 -18.50 -2.78 -19.41
C LEU A 288 -18.53 -2.28 -20.86
N LYS A 289 -19.44 -2.82 -21.70
CA LYS A 289 -19.62 -2.38 -23.10
C LYS A 289 -20.11 -0.93 -23.26
N ARG A 290 -20.69 -0.35 -22.21
CA ARG A 290 -21.23 1.03 -22.27
C ARG A 290 -20.13 2.08 -22.39
N PHE A 291 -18.92 1.78 -21.95
CA PHE A 291 -17.83 2.73 -21.91
C PHE A 291 -17.02 2.74 -23.21
N SER A 292 -16.67 3.95 -23.64
CA SER A 292 -15.90 4.21 -24.86
C SER A 292 -14.40 4.33 -24.59
N SER A 293 -14.02 4.66 -23.36
CA SER A 293 -12.66 4.93 -22.92
C SER A 293 -12.48 4.50 -21.46
N ILE A 294 -11.22 4.43 -21.00
CA ILE A 294 -10.90 4.21 -19.59
C ILE A 294 -9.76 5.13 -19.15
N THR A 295 -9.88 5.71 -17.96
CA THR A 295 -8.79 6.38 -17.26
C THR A 295 -8.35 5.51 -16.08
N LEU A 296 -7.08 5.10 -16.08
CA LEU A 296 -6.43 4.38 -14.98
C LEU A 296 -5.67 5.37 -14.09
N CYS A 297 -5.99 5.42 -12.81
CA CYS A 297 -5.40 6.34 -11.85
C CYS A 297 -4.75 5.58 -10.68
N ALA A 298 -3.49 5.88 -10.38
CA ALA A 298 -2.72 5.16 -9.35
C ALA A 298 -1.46 5.93 -8.90
N CYS A 299 -0.73 5.37 -7.92
CA CYS A 299 0.58 5.88 -7.46
C CYS A 299 1.66 4.78 -7.50
N GLY A 300 2.92 5.18 -7.70
CA GLY A 300 4.10 4.30 -7.58
C GLY A 300 4.05 3.03 -8.45
N THR A 301 4.36 1.87 -7.87
CA THR A 301 4.30 0.57 -8.58
C THR A 301 2.94 0.30 -9.22
N SER A 302 1.82 0.71 -8.60
CA SER A 302 0.48 0.56 -9.20
C SER A 302 0.30 1.40 -10.46
N TYR A 303 0.96 2.56 -10.54
CA TYR A 303 0.99 3.40 -11.75
C TYR A 303 1.78 2.72 -12.87
N HIS A 304 2.90 2.05 -12.58
CA HIS A 304 3.61 1.24 -13.58
C HIS A 304 2.78 0.07 -14.11
N ALA A 305 1.96 -0.55 -13.25
CA ALA A 305 1.02 -1.58 -13.68
C ALA A 305 -0.04 -0.99 -14.62
N ALA A 306 -0.56 0.20 -14.30
CA ALA A 306 -1.49 0.94 -15.16
C ALA A 306 -0.91 1.26 -16.54
N LEU A 307 0.35 1.73 -16.60
CA LEU A 307 1.06 1.96 -17.85
C LEU A 307 1.16 0.68 -18.70
N THR A 308 1.44 -0.46 -18.07
CA THR A 308 1.42 -1.78 -18.76
C THR A 308 0.01 -2.11 -19.25
N GLY A 309 -1.00 -1.90 -18.40
CA GLY A 309 -2.41 -2.13 -18.70
C GLY A 309 -2.91 -1.32 -19.89
N ALA A 310 -2.45 -0.08 -20.07
CA ALA A 310 -2.82 0.75 -21.21
C ALA A 310 -2.49 0.10 -22.55
N TYR A 311 -1.27 -0.43 -22.71
CA TYR A 311 -0.89 -1.20 -23.91
C TYR A 311 -1.81 -2.41 -24.13
N LEU A 312 -2.18 -3.12 -23.06
CA LEU A 312 -3.01 -4.32 -23.14
C LEU A 312 -4.46 -3.99 -23.51
N LEU A 313 -5.06 -3.00 -22.85
CA LEU A 313 -6.42 -2.53 -23.10
C LEU A 313 -6.57 -1.98 -24.52
N GLU A 314 -5.63 -1.17 -24.99
CA GLU A 314 -5.67 -0.64 -26.36
C GLU A 314 -5.49 -1.73 -27.42
N ARG A 315 -4.62 -2.73 -27.17
CA ARG A 315 -4.37 -3.81 -28.13
C ARG A 315 -5.50 -4.82 -28.19
N LEU A 316 -5.99 -5.27 -27.05
CA LEU A 316 -6.92 -6.40 -26.93
C LEU A 316 -8.37 -5.95 -26.89
N ALA A 317 -8.67 -4.87 -26.17
CA ALA A 317 -10.04 -4.36 -26.03
C ALA A 317 -10.39 -3.25 -27.03
N LYS A 318 -9.39 -2.66 -27.70
CA LYS A 318 -9.55 -1.48 -28.57
C LYS A 318 -10.18 -0.29 -27.84
N VAL A 319 -9.84 -0.14 -26.56
CA VAL A 319 -10.34 0.94 -25.70
C VAL A 319 -9.23 1.98 -25.49
N PRO A 320 -9.42 3.24 -25.92
CA PRO A 320 -8.51 4.34 -25.60
C PRO A 320 -8.28 4.41 -24.09
N THR A 321 -7.01 4.35 -23.68
CA THR A 321 -6.65 4.27 -22.26
C THR A 321 -5.76 5.45 -21.86
N ARG A 322 -6.21 6.21 -20.86
CA ARG A 322 -5.41 7.24 -20.22
C ARG A 322 -4.84 6.72 -18.92
N VAL A 323 -3.61 7.08 -18.57
CA VAL A 323 -3.00 6.73 -17.29
C VAL A 323 -2.57 8.00 -16.57
N GLU A 324 -2.94 8.11 -15.31
CA GLU A 324 -2.77 9.31 -14.50
C GLU A 324 -2.12 9.00 -13.16
N ILE A 325 -1.23 9.89 -12.72
CA ILE A 325 -0.70 9.88 -11.35
C ILE A 325 -1.75 10.56 -10.46
N ALA A 326 -2.19 9.87 -9.41
CA ALA A 326 -3.36 10.31 -8.63
C ALA A 326 -3.16 11.67 -7.96
N SER A 327 -1.95 11.94 -7.44
CA SER A 327 -1.60 13.22 -6.82
C SER A 327 -1.71 14.39 -7.79
N GLU A 328 -1.30 14.21 -9.05
CA GLU A 328 -1.41 15.28 -10.07
C GLU A 328 -2.84 15.43 -10.59
N PHE A 329 -3.57 14.32 -10.72
CA PHE A 329 -4.92 14.29 -11.27
C PHE A 329 -5.90 15.13 -10.44
N ARG A 330 -5.84 15.03 -9.10
CA ARG A 330 -6.79 15.70 -8.20
C ARG A 330 -6.67 17.24 -8.20
N TYR A 331 -5.51 17.79 -8.56
CA TYR A 331 -5.23 19.23 -8.43
C TYR A 331 -5.32 20.04 -9.72
N ARG A 332 -5.40 19.38 -10.88
CA ARG A 332 -5.29 20.04 -12.18
C ARG A 332 -6.63 20.36 -12.86
N GLU A 333 -7.74 20.30 -12.13
CA GLU A 333 -9.10 20.44 -12.67
C GLU A 333 -9.35 19.55 -13.91
N PRO A 334 -9.31 18.21 -13.75
CA PRO A 334 -9.29 17.30 -14.89
C PRO A 334 -10.59 17.35 -15.70
N ILE A 335 -10.46 17.45 -17.02
CA ILE A 335 -11.58 17.26 -17.94
C ILE A 335 -11.89 15.77 -18.02
N LEU A 336 -13.09 15.39 -17.56
CA LEU A 336 -13.56 14.01 -17.56
C LEU A 336 -14.55 13.76 -18.69
N ASP A 337 -14.38 12.62 -19.38
CA ASP A 337 -15.32 12.11 -20.39
C ASP A 337 -16.47 11.38 -19.68
N PRO A 338 -17.73 11.86 -19.75
CA PRO A 338 -18.88 11.21 -19.11
C PRO A 338 -19.17 9.80 -19.66
N THR A 339 -18.62 9.45 -20.83
CA THR A 339 -18.76 8.12 -21.43
C THR A 339 -17.59 7.19 -21.10
N GLY A 340 -16.61 7.68 -20.34
CA GLY A 340 -15.45 6.93 -19.90
C GLY A 340 -15.65 6.22 -18.58
N LEU A 341 -14.94 5.11 -18.39
CA LEU A 341 -14.79 4.44 -17.11
C LEU A 341 -13.61 5.06 -16.33
N PHE A 342 -13.80 5.38 -15.06
CA PHE A 342 -12.69 5.78 -14.18
C PHE A 342 -12.28 4.60 -13.31
N ALA A 343 -11.04 4.13 -13.43
CA ALA A 343 -10.55 3.01 -12.65
C ALA A 343 -9.33 3.38 -11.81
N VAL A 344 -9.31 2.89 -10.58
CA VAL A 344 -8.17 3.04 -9.68
C VAL A 344 -7.49 1.71 -9.40
N ILE A 345 -6.18 1.74 -9.19
CA ILE A 345 -5.37 0.55 -8.88
C ILE A 345 -4.65 0.77 -7.56
N SER A 346 -4.91 -0.07 -6.57
CA SER A 346 -4.24 0.02 -5.27
C SER A 346 -4.02 -1.35 -4.65
N GLN A 347 -2.83 -1.58 -4.10
CA GLN A 347 -2.57 -2.78 -3.30
C GLN A 347 -3.30 -2.70 -1.96
N SER A 348 -3.18 -1.57 -1.25
CA SER A 348 -3.72 -1.44 0.10
C SER A 348 -5.20 -1.08 0.11
N GLY A 349 -5.66 -0.37 -0.93
CA GLY A 349 -6.98 0.24 -0.97
C GLY A 349 -7.14 1.46 -0.06
N GLU A 350 -6.04 1.96 0.51
CA GLU A 350 -6.02 3.08 1.47
C GLU A 350 -5.14 4.24 1.01
N THR A 351 -4.61 4.20 -0.21
CA THR A 351 -3.72 5.26 -0.72
C THR A 351 -4.51 6.57 -0.88
N ALA A 352 -4.16 7.60 -0.12
CA ALA A 352 -4.96 8.82 0.02
C ALA A 352 -5.24 9.50 -1.33
N ASP A 353 -4.20 9.81 -2.12
CA ASP A 353 -4.37 10.46 -3.43
C ASP A 353 -5.26 9.64 -4.37
N THR A 354 -5.14 8.31 -4.32
CA THR A 354 -5.93 7.40 -5.17
C THR A 354 -7.39 7.36 -4.73
N LEU A 355 -7.65 7.36 -3.41
CA LEU A 355 -8.99 7.42 -2.85
C LEU A 355 -9.68 8.75 -3.18
N GLU A 356 -8.97 9.86 -3.04
CA GLU A 356 -9.53 11.19 -3.33
C GLU A 356 -9.74 11.39 -4.84
N ALA A 357 -8.86 10.87 -5.70
CA ALA A 357 -9.10 10.85 -7.14
C ALA A 357 -10.36 10.03 -7.51
N LEU A 358 -10.60 8.90 -6.85
CA LEU A 358 -11.81 8.08 -7.02
C LEU A 358 -13.07 8.84 -6.60
N LYS A 359 -13.06 9.44 -5.41
CA LYS A 359 -14.17 10.25 -4.88
C LYS A 359 -14.47 11.44 -5.79
N LEU A 360 -13.44 12.12 -6.29
CA LEU A 360 -13.57 13.23 -7.25
C LEU A 360 -14.28 12.79 -8.53
N ALA A 361 -13.86 11.66 -9.13
CA ALA A 361 -14.48 11.15 -10.34
C ALA A 361 -15.94 10.72 -10.11
N SER A 362 -16.20 10.05 -8.98
CA SER A 362 -17.55 9.64 -8.57
C SER A 362 -18.48 10.85 -8.35
N ALA A 363 -18.00 11.90 -7.68
CA ALA A 363 -18.76 13.14 -7.44
C ALA A 363 -19.12 13.87 -8.74
N GLN A 364 -18.33 13.69 -9.80
CA GLN A 364 -18.62 14.20 -11.14
C GLN A 364 -19.52 13.26 -11.97
N GLY A 365 -20.03 12.18 -11.37
CA GLY A 365 -21.00 11.27 -11.98
C GLY A 365 -20.39 10.18 -12.86
N LEU A 366 -19.07 9.95 -12.81
CA LEU A 366 -18.45 8.85 -13.54
C LEU A 366 -18.69 7.53 -12.83
N GLU A 367 -18.85 6.48 -13.62
CA GLU A 367 -18.80 5.11 -13.12
C GLU A 367 -17.37 4.75 -12.74
N THR A 368 -17.22 4.03 -11.62
CA THR A 368 -15.92 3.79 -11.03
C THR A 368 -15.60 2.30 -10.85
N LEU A 369 -14.34 1.94 -11.06
CA LEU A 369 -13.82 0.58 -10.89
C LEU A 369 -12.59 0.57 -9.99
N ALA A 370 -12.58 -0.27 -8.95
CA ALA A 370 -11.38 -0.54 -8.16
C ALA A 370 -10.72 -1.86 -8.55
N LEU A 371 -9.44 -1.83 -8.90
CA LEU A 371 -8.56 -3.01 -8.93
C LEU A 371 -7.77 -3.04 -7.62
N CYS A 372 -8.29 -3.76 -6.62
CA CYS A 372 -7.79 -3.72 -5.24
C CYS A 372 -7.50 -5.10 -4.65
N ASN A 373 -6.48 -5.22 -3.80
CA ASN A 373 -6.18 -6.50 -3.13
C ASN A 373 -6.98 -6.70 -1.83
N VAL A 374 -7.38 -5.62 -1.17
CA VAL A 374 -8.04 -5.65 0.15
C VAL A 374 -9.53 -5.39 0.00
N ASP A 375 -10.35 -6.41 0.26
CA ASP A 375 -11.80 -6.43 0.01
C ASP A 375 -12.58 -5.37 0.80
N ASN A 376 -12.26 -5.16 2.08
CA ASN A 376 -12.97 -4.18 2.91
C ASN A 376 -12.28 -2.81 2.96
N SER A 377 -11.41 -2.48 2.01
CA SER A 377 -10.67 -1.20 2.01
C SER A 377 -11.54 0.01 1.64
N SER A 378 -11.08 1.22 1.99
CA SER A 378 -11.79 2.47 1.69
C SER A 378 -12.06 2.66 0.19
N ILE A 379 -11.08 2.34 -0.67
CA ILE A 379 -11.24 2.38 -2.13
C ILE A 379 -12.32 1.40 -2.61
N VAL A 380 -12.37 0.18 -2.07
CA VAL A 380 -13.38 -0.82 -2.47
C VAL A 380 -14.78 -0.39 -2.03
N ARG A 381 -14.92 0.18 -0.84
CA ARG A 381 -16.21 0.71 -0.36
C ARG A 381 -16.71 1.90 -1.19
N ALA A 382 -15.79 2.71 -1.73
CA ALA A 382 -16.11 3.91 -2.49
C ALA A 382 -16.39 3.66 -3.99
N ALA A 383 -15.92 2.55 -4.57
CA ALA A 383 -16.07 2.27 -6.00
C ALA A 383 -17.42 1.62 -6.36
N SER A 384 -17.94 1.90 -7.57
CA SER A 384 -19.18 1.27 -8.08
C SER A 384 -19.01 -0.25 -8.26
N HIS A 385 -17.86 -0.64 -8.81
CA HIS A 385 -17.49 -2.04 -9.02
C HIS A 385 -16.05 -2.30 -8.58
N THR A 386 -15.76 -3.55 -8.20
CA THR A 386 -14.43 -3.95 -7.73
C THR A 386 -14.02 -5.29 -8.34
N VAL A 387 -12.77 -5.37 -8.80
CA VAL A 387 -12.09 -6.63 -9.14
C VAL A 387 -10.99 -6.86 -8.11
N LEU A 388 -11.18 -7.89 -7.28
CA LEU A 388 -10.18 -8.24 -6.29
C LEU A 388 -8.93 -8.86 -6.92
N LEU A 389 -7.75 -8.41 -6.50
CA LEU A 389 -6.47 -8.87 -7.01
C LEU A 389 -6.06 -10.24 -6.47
N ARG A 390 -6.57 -10.66 -5.32
CA ARG A 390 -6.31 -11.99 -4.70
C ARG A 390 -4.80 -12.33 -4.57
N ALA A 391 -3.96 -11.34 -4.27
CA ALA A 391 -2.53 -11.52 -4.04
C ALA A 391 -2.18 -12.01 -2.63
N GLY A 392 -3.16 -12.04 -1.73
CA GLY A 392 -2.94 -12.29 -0.29
C GLY A 392 -2.24 -11.13 0.40
N ILE A 393 -1.86 -11.31 1.67
CA ILE A 393 -1.20 -10.27 2.47
C ILE A 393 0.23 -10.05 1.96
N GLU A 394 0.59 -8.80 1.69
CA GLU A 394 1.95 -8.40 1.30
C GLU A 394 2.53 -7.47 2.38
N LYS A 395 3.55 -7.95 3.10
CA LYS A 395 4.23 -7.28 4.21
C LYS A 395 5.45 -6.49 3.77
N GLY A 396 6.22 -6.97 2.79
CA GLY A 396 7.41 -6.25 2.31
C GLY A 396 7.02 -4.87 1.77
N VAL A 397 7.72 -3.80 2.17
CA VAL A 397 7.39 -2.42 1.74
C VAL A 397 7.38 -2.30 0.21
N ALA A 398 8.42 -2.80 -0.45
CA ALA A 398 8.49 -2.87 -1.89
C ALA A 398 7.47 -3.89 -2.45
N SER A 399 6.50 -3.42 -3.24
CA SER A 399 5.49 -4.26 -3.89
C SER A 399 6.13 -5.28 -4.85
N THR A 400 5.69 -6.54 -4.81
CA THR A 400 6.18 -7.62 -5.69
C THR A 400 5.00 -8.44 -6.26
N LYS A 401 4.37 -9.29 -5.45
CA LYS A 401 3.22 -10.09 -5.85
C LYS A 401 1.98 -9.24 -6.12
N ALA A 402 1.85 -8.07 -5.47
CA ALA A 402 0.78 -7.14 -5.78
C ALA A 402 0.93 -6.54 -7.18
N PHE A 403 2.13 -6.11 -7.60
CA PHE A 403 2.37 -5.66 -8.98
C PHE A 403 2.02 -6.75 -10.00
N THR A 404 2.45 -7.98 -9.73
CA THR A 404 2.12 -9.17 -10.53
C THR A 404 0.61 -9.34 -10.67
N ALA A 405 -0.11 -9.25 -9.55
CA ALA A 405 -1.55 -9.40 -9.51
C ALA A 405 -2.28 -8.26 -10.25
N GLN A 406 -1.79 -7.02 -10.14
CA GLN A 406 -2.32 -5.85 -10.84
C GLN A 406 -2.19 -6.01 -12.37
N VAL A 407 -1.00 -6.38 -12.86
CA VAL A 407 -0.78 -6.63 -14.29
C VAL A 407 -1.63 -7.81 -14.78
N MET A 408 -1.74 -8.88 -14.00
CA MET A 408 -2.63 -10.00 -14.32
C MET A 408 -4.10 -9.57 -14.39
N ALA A 409 -4.60 -8.77 -13.44
CA ALA A 409 -5.96 -8.27 -13.44
C ALA A 409 -6.25 -7.37 -14.63
N LEU A 410 -5.31 -6.49 -15.00
CA LEU A 410 -5.40 -5.64 -16.19
C LEU A 410 -5.37 -6.46 -17.48
N TRP A 411 -4.55 -7.51 -17.55
CA TRP A 411 -4.51 -8.42 -18.69
C TRP A 411 -5.83 -9.19 -18.85
N LEU A 412 -6.38 -9.72 -17.74
CA LEU A 412 -7.68 -10.37 -17.72
C LEU A 412 -8.81 -9.41 -18.12
N LEU A 413 -8.79 -8.18 -17.60
CA LEU A 413 -9.76 -7.13 -17.95
C LEU A 413 -9.69 -6.79 -19.44
N ALA A 414 -8.49 -6.65 -20.02
CA ALA A 414 -8.30 -6.36 -21.43
C ALA A 414 -8.86 -7.48 -22.33
N ILE A 415 -8.62 -8.75 -21.98
CA ILE A 415 -9.18 -9.89 -22.71
C ILE A 415 -10.70 -9.91 -22.54
N TYR A 416 -11.20 -9.83 -21.31
CA TYR A 416 -12.64 -9.87 -21.01
C TYR A 416 -13.42 -8.77 -21.75
N TRP A 417 -12.88 -7.55 -21.76
CA TRP A 417 -13.50 -6.43 -22.44
C TRP A 417 -13.45 -6.58 -23.97
N GLY A 418 -12.32 -7.03 -24.52
CA GLY A 418 -12.21 -7.35 -25.95
C GLY A 418 -13.18 -8.45 -26.38
N GLN A 419 -13.40 -9.47 -25.56
CA GLN A 419 -14.42 -10.49 -25.79
C GLN A 419 -15.83 -9.89 -25.77
N ALA A 420 -16.14 -9.07 -24.77
CA ALA A 420 -17.45 -8.43 -24.62
C ALA A 420 -17.79 -7.55 -25.84
N ARG A 421 -16.80 -6.88 -26.43
CA ARG A 421 -16.95 -6.04 -27.63
C ARG A 421 -16.78 -6.80 -28.95
N SER A 422 -16.48 -8.11 -28.90
CA SER A 422 -16.19 -8.93 -30.08
C SER A 422 -15.02 -8.40 -30.93
N GLU A 423 -14.02 -7.80 -30.28
CA GLU A 423 -12.81 -7.25 -30.91
C GLU A 423 -11.68 -8.30 -31.04
N LEU A 424 -11.78 -9.41 -30.33
CA LEU A 424 -10.80 -10.49 -30.34
C LEU A 424 -11.16 -11.57 -31.36
N SER A 425 -10.23 -11.89 -32.25
CA SER A 425 -10.33 -13.09 -33.09
C SER A 425 -10.21 -14.36 -32.23
N GLU A 426 -10.77 -15.48 -32.71
CA GLU A 426 -10.64 -16.79 -32.03
C GLU A 426 -9.17 -17.19 -31.85
N GLU A 427 -8.31 -16.91 -32.84
CA GLU A 427 -6.87 -17.17 -32.77
C GLU A 427 -6.18 -16.33 -31.69
N THR A 428 -6.49 -15.03 -31.62
CA THR A 428 -5.92 -14.14 -30.60
C THR A 428 -6.36 -14.60 -29.21
N LEU A 429 -7.66 -14.84 -29.02
CA LEU A 429 -8.19 -15.33 -27.75
C LEU A 429 -7.54 -16.67 -27.34
N ALA A 430 -7.41 -17.62 -28.27
CA ALA A 430 -6.76 -18.90 -27.99
C ALA A 430 -5.30 -18.73 -27.56
N ARG A 431 -4.56 -17.82 -28.23
CA ARG A 431 -3.17 -17.48 -27.90
C ARG A 431 -3.04 -16.87 -26.50
N GLU A 432 -3.90 -15.92 -26.16
CA GLU A 432 -3.92 -15.28 -24.83
C GLU A 432 -4.26 -16.28 -23.73
N LEU A 433 -5.27 -17.14 -23.95
CA LEU A 433 -5.65 -18.18 -22.98
C LEU A 433 -4.55 -19.22 -22.76
N ASP A 434 -3.83 -19.60 -23.82
CA ASP A 434 -2.70 -20.50 -23.71
C ASP A 434 -1.54 -19.87 -22.92
N ALA A 435 -1.24 -18.59 -23.18
CA ALA A 435 -0.26 -17.84 -22.41
C ALA A 435 -0.66 -17.73 -20.91
N LEU A 436 -1.92 -17.40 -20.61
CA LEU A 436 -2.42 -17.36 -19.23
C LEU A 436 -2.26 -18.70 -18.50
N ARG A 437 -2.49 -19.83 -19.17
CA ARG A 437 -2.26 -21.16 -18.57
C ARG A 437 -0.78 -21.43 -18.25
N ARG A 438 0.13 -20.80 -18.99
CA ARG A 438 1.58 -20.96 -18.83
C ARG A 438 2.21 -19.90 -17.91
N VAL A 439 1.51 -18.82 -17.58
CA VAL A 439 2.09 -17.70 -16.81
C VAL A 439 2.59 -18.12 -15.42
N ARG A 440 1.94 -19.11 -14.79
CA ARG A 440 2.42 -19.73 -13.53
C ARG A 440 3.88 -20.20 -13.62
N VAL A 441 4.27 -20.72 -14.78
CA VAL A 441 5.64 -21.19 -15.04
C VAL A 441 6.58 -20.00 -15.17
N ALA A 442 6.17 -18.93 -15.86
CA ALA A 442 6.95 -17.71 -16.06
C ALA A 442 7.35 -17.03 -14.75
N VAL A 443 6.40 -16.87 -13.82
CA VAL A 443 6.67 -16.24 -12.50
C VAL A 443 7.34 -17.18 -11.49
N LYS A 444 7.52 -18.47 -11.82
CA LYS A 444 8.16 -19.41 -10.89
C LYS A 444 9.66 -19.13 -10.82
N VAL A 445 10.13 -18.72 -9.64
CA VAL A 445 11.56 -18.50 -9.38
C VAL A 445 12.34 -19.78 -9.65
N GLN A 446 13.39 -19.65 -10.46
CA GLN A 446 14.34 -20.73 -10.72
C GLN A 446 15.55 -20.56 -9.79
N PRO A 447 15.88 -21.55 -8.92
CA PRO A 447 17.00 -21.43 -8.00
C PRO A 447 18.33 -21.07 -8.68
N ARG A 448 18.59 -21.66 -9.86
CA ARG A 448 19.80 -21.35 -10.64
C ARG A 448 19.89 -19.89 -11.09
N VAL A 449 18.76 -19.26 -11.41
CA VAL A 449 18.70 -17.85 -11.80
C VAL A 449 18.93 -16.97 -10.56
N HIS A 450 18.27 -17.27 -9.45
CA HIS A 450 18.47 -16.55 -8.20
C HIS A 450 19.94 -16.63 -7.73
N ASP A 451 20.55 -17.81 -7.75
CA ASP A 451 21.97 -17.99 -7.41
C ASP A 451 22.91 -17.19 -8.33
N ARG A 452 22.55 -17.08 -9.63
CA ARG A 452 23.30 -16.27 -10.58
C ARG A 452 23.18 -14.79 -10.23
N LEU A 453 21.98 -14.31 -9.95
CA LEU A 453 21.72 -12.92 -9.54
C LEU A 453 22.48 -12.58 -8.25
N HIS A 454 22.45 -13.47 -7.26
CA HIS A 454 23.25 -13.33 -6.04
C HIS A 454 24.74 -13.16 -6.36
N ARG A 455 25.32 -14.00 -7.23
CA ARG A 455 26.74 -13.89 -7.61
C ARG A 455 27.04 -12.63 -8.42
N LEU A 456 26.13 -12.21 -9.30
CA LEU A 456 26.28 -11.04 -10.16
C LEU A 456 26.18 -9.73 -9.39
N SER A 457 25.32 -9.65 -8.37
CA SER A 457 25.06 -8.40 -7.65
C SER A 457 26.30 -7.75 -7.05
N LYS A 458 27.39 -8.50 -6.82
CA LYS A 458 28.69 -7.96 -6.36
C LYS A 458 29.36 -7.01 -7.36
N ARG A 459 29.04 -7.10 -8.65
CA ARG A 459 29.57 -6.21 -9.71
C ARG A 459 28.87 -4.85 -9.69
N TYR A 460 27.64 -4.81 -9.17
CA TYR A 460 26.68 -3.71 -9.33
C TYR A 460 26.55 -2.89 -8.04
N LEU A 461 27.68 -2.52 -7.42
CA LEU A 461 27.71 -1.85 -6.10
C LEU A 461 28.31 -0.45 -6.11
N HIS A 462 29.22 -0.14 -7.04
CA HIS A 462 30.09 1.05 -6.96
C HIS A 462 30.07 1.90 -8.24
N GLY A 463 28.90 2.02 -8.88
CA GLY A 463 28.67 2.93 -10.02
C GLY A 463 27.94 4.19 -9.59
N HIS A 464 27.83 5.18 -10.49
CA HIS A 464 27.07 6.41 -10.23
C HIS A 464 25.57 6.28 -10.49
N GLY A 465 25.11 5.18 -11.10
CA GLY A 465 23.69 4.87 -11.22
C GLY A 465 23.37 3.70 -12.14
N PHE A 466 22.07 3.48 -12.32
CA PHE A 466 21.50 2.48 -13.21
C PHE A 466 20.53 3.10 -14.19
N PHE A 467 20.65 2.73 -15.46
CA PHE A 467 19.56 2.81 -16.40
C PHE A 467 18.91 1.45 -16.57
N PHE A 468 17.58 1.43 -16.50
CA PHE A 468 16.76 0.31 -16.92
C PHE A 468 16.12 0.72 -18.25
N ILE A 469 16.32 -0.08 -19.30
CA ILE A 469 15.78 0.23 -20.62
C ILE A 469 14.87 -0.88 -21.11
N GLY A 470 13.75 -0.48 -21.70
CA GLY A 470 12.80 -1.36 -22.36
C GLY A 470 12.03 -0.61 -23.44
N ARG A 471 11.33 -1.36 -24.30
CA ARG A 471 10.37 -0.78 -25.25
C ARG A 471 9.04 -1.46 -25.07
N ASP A 472 7.98 -0.80 -25.54
CA ASP A 472 6.63 -1.37 -25.49
C ASP A 472 6.23 -1.64 -24.02
N ILE A 473 5.51 -2.73 -23.72
CA ILE A 473 5.17 -3.16 -22.35
C ILE A 473 6.39 -3.34 -21.44
N PHE A 474 7.60 -3.47 -21.99
CA PHE A 474 8.83 -3.57 -21.20
C PHE A 474 9.37 -2.20 -20.76
N TYR A 475 8.89 -1.08 -21.32
CA TYR A 475 9.22 0.24 -20.78
C TYR A 475 8.61 0.46 -19.37
N PRO A 476 7.31 0.23 -19.15
CA PRO A 476 6.75 0.24 -17.80
C PRO A 476 7.44 -0.74 -16.85
N LEU A 477 7.89 -1.90 -17.35
CA LEU A 477 8.67 -2.84 -16.56
C LEU A 477 10.06 -2.32 -16.19
N ALA A 478 10.71 -1.58 -17.09
CA ALA A 478 11.98 -0.91 -16.81
C ALA A 478 11.82 0.17 -15.72
N LEU A 479 10.74 0.96 -15.76
CA LEU A 479 10.40 1.89 -14.69
C LEU A 479 10.21 1.17 -13.35
N GLU A 480 9.52 0.03 -13.35
CA GLU A 480 9.31 -0.77 -12.14
C GLU A 480 10.62 -1.36 -11.60
N GLY A 481 11.47 -1.92 -12.46
CA GLY A 481 12.79 -2.43 -12.07
C GLY A 481 13.67 -1.34 -11.44
N ALA A 482 13.67 -0.15 -12.04
CA ALA A 482 14.37 1.01 -11.49
C ALA A 482 13.80 1.45 -10.14
N LEU A 483 12.48 1.48 -9.99
CA LEU A 483 11.83 1.82 -8.72
C LEU A 483 12.17 0.81 -7.63
N LYS A 484 12.10 -0.50 -7.91
CA LYS A 484 12.50 -1.54 -6.95
C LYS A 484 13.93 -1.35 -6.50
N LEU A 485 14.87 -1.19 -7.43
CA LEU A 485 16.26 -1.00 -7.06
C LEU A 485 16.43 0.26 -6.18
N LYS A 486 15.83 1.37 -6.56
CA LYS A 486 15.89 2.64 -5.82
C LYS A 486 15.34 2.52 -4.39
N GLU A 487 14.19 1.88 -4.23
CA GLU A 487 13.50 1.75 -2.93
C GLU A 487 14.33 0.99 -1.90
N ILE A 488 14.94 -0.15 -2.28
CA ILE A 488 15.60 -1.04 -1.30
C ILE A 488 17.13 -0.96 -1.30
N SER A 489 17.75 -0.53 -2.40
CA SER A 489 19.22 -0.36 -2.46
C SER A 489 19.69 1.07 -2.18
N TYR A 490 18.81 2.06 -2.35
CA TYR A 490 19.11 3.49 -2.35
C TYR A 490 20.10 3.95 -3.44
N LEU A 491 20.45 3.07 -4.37
CA LEU A 491 21.21 3.45 -5.56
C LEU A 491 20.32 4.24 -6.51
N HIS A 492 20.91 5.22 -7.19
CA HIS A 492 20.20 5.97 -8.20
C HIS A 492 19.89 5.04 -9.38
N ALA A 493 18.60 4.81 -9.63
CA ALA A 493 18.11 4.02 -10.75
C ALA A 493 16.99 4.77 -11.49
N GLU A 494 17.03 4.73 -12.81
CA GLU A 494 16.07 5.40 -13.68
C GLU A 494 15.64 4.49 -14.84
N GLY A 495 14.34 4.47 -15.13
CA GLY A 495 13.79 3.68 -16.23
C GLY A 495 13.52 4.57 -17.44
N TYR A 496 13.97 4.13 -18.62
CA TYR A 496 13.81 4.87 -19.86
C TYR A 496 13.16 4.01 -20.95
N PRO A 497 12.32 4.62 -21.83
CA PRO A 497 12.03 4.00 -23.12
C PRO A 497 13.35 3.94 -23.88
N ALA A 498 13.77 2.75 -24.32
CA ALA A 498 15.11 2.58 -24.91
C ALA A 498 15.36 3.49 -26.13
N GLY A 499 14.30 3.87 -26.86
CA GLY A 499 14.40 4.79 -27.99
C GLY A 499 14.73 6.24 -27.65
N GLU A 500 14.50 6.65 -26.40
CA GLU A 500 14.74 8.02 -25.93
C GLU A 500 16.18 8.26 -25.48
N MET A 501 17.01 7.21 -25.38
CA MET A 501 18.39 7.34 -24.89
C MET A 501 19.18 8.44 -25.60
N LYS A 502 19.07 8.49 -26.94
CA LYS A 502 19.78 9.48 -27.77
C LYS A 502 19.28 10.92 -27.64
N HIS A 503 18.16 11.14 -26.96
CA HIS A 503 17.53 12.45 -26.80
C HIS A 503 17.99 13.20 -25.54
N GLY A 504 19.08 12.76 -24.91
CA GLY A 504 19.69 13.41 -23.74
C GLY A 504 20.32 12.42 -22.76
N PRO A 505 19.59 11.40 -22.28
CA PRO A 505 20.04 10.51 -21.19
C PRO A 505 21.37 9.80 -21.47
N ILE A 506 21.66 9.47 -22.74
CA ILE A 506 22.91 8.82 -23.15
C ILE A 506 24.17 9.62 -22.81
N ALA A 507 24.05 10.92 -22.50
CA ALA A 507 25.17 11.75 -22.06
C ALA A 507 25.78 11.30 -20.72
N LEU A 508 25.05 10.51 -19.93
CA LEU A 508 25.54 9.92 -18.68
C LEU A 508 26.24 8.57 -18.88
N ALA A 509 26.30 8.04 -20.12
CA ALA A 509 26.89 6.74 -20.39
C ALA A 509 28.42 6.79 -20.29
N ASP A 510 28.95 5.97 -19.38
CA ASP A 510 30.37 5.66 -19.20
C ASP A 510 30.51 4.30 -18.47
N ALA A 511 31.74 3.91 -18.15
CA ALA A 511 32.03 2.64 -17.47
C ALA A 511 31.45 2.49 -16.06
N GLU A 512 31.06 3.57 -15.39
CA GLU A 512 30.48 3.59 -14.04
C GLU A 512 28.95 3.64 -14.06
N LEU A 513 28.33 3.81 -15.24
CA LEU A 513 26.90 3.65 -15.45
C LEU A 513 26.55 2.19 -15.76
N PHE A 514 25.68 1.61 -14.94
CA PHE A 514 25.13 0.29 -15.20
C PHE A 514 23.86 0.36 -16.05
N THR A 515 23.75 -0.48 -17.07
CA THR A 515 22.54 -0.58 -17.90
C THR A 515 21.92 -1.96 -17.78
N VAL A 516 20.70 -2.03 -17.27
CA VAL A 516 19.84 -3.22 -17.28
C VAL A 516 18.93 -3.16 -18.51
N ALA A 517 19.22 -3.99 -19.51
CA ALA A 517 18.48 -4.04 -20.76
C ALA A 517 17.45 -5.18 -20.79
N LEU A 518 16.17 -4.85 -20.93
CA LEU A 518 15.08 -5.80 -21.10
C LEU A 518 14.94 -6.13 -22.60
N MET A 519 15.44 -7.29 -23.01
CA MET A 519 15.55 -7.67 -24.42
C MET A 519 14.71 -8.92 -24.74
N PRO A 520 13.37 -8.79 -24.76
CA PRO A 520 12.48 -9.88 -25.15
C PRO A 520 12.73 -10.29 -26.60
N ARG A 521 12.54 -11.57 -26.91
CA ARG A 521 12.58 -12.08 -28.29
C ARG A 521 11.28 -11.78 -29.03
N SER A 522 10.15 -11.81 -28.34
CA SER A 522 8.82 -11.73 -28.98
C SER A 522 8.40 -10.32 -29.38
N CYS A 523 9.10 -9.27 -28.93
CA CYS A 523 8.69 -7.88 -29.15
C CYS A 523 9.88 -6.93 -29.33
N LEU A 524 9.98 -6.29 -30.49
CA LEU A 524 10.94 -5.20 -30.78
C LEU A 524 12.42 -5.50 -30.44
N HIS A 525 12.83 -6.77 -30.41
CA HIS A 525 14.19 -7.20 -30.05
C HIS A 525 15.29 -6.40 -30.75
N GLU A 526 15.25 -6.37 -32.08
CA GLU A 526 16.25 -5.66 -32.91
C GLU A 526 16.32 -4.16 -32.62
N LYS A 527 15.20 -3.54 -32.24
CA LYS A 527 15.18 -2.11 -31.87
C LYS A 527 15.86 -1.88 -30.53
N ILE A 528 15.65 -2.76 -29.56
CA ILE A 528 16.28 -2.66 -28.24
C ILE A 528 17.78 -2.98 -28.38
N LYS A 529 18.13 -4.03 -29.12
CA LYS A 529 19.51 -4.38 -29.45
C LYS A 529 20.29 -3.19 -30.01
N SER A 530 19.72 -2.48 -30.98
CA SER A 530 20.31 -1.26 -31.53
C SER A 530 20.51 -0.16 -30.48
N ASN A 531 19.62 -0.01 -29.50
CA ASN A 531 19.83 0.94 -28.40
C ASN A 531 20.90 0.48 -27.40
N VAL A 532 21.07 -0.82 -27.21
CA VAL A 532 22.14 -1.37 -26.39
C VAL A 532 23.50 -1.20 -27.07
N GLU A 533 23.57 -1.38 -28.39
CA GLU A 533 24.77 -1.07 -29.20
C GLU A 533 25.20 0.40 -29.02
N GLU A 534 24.25 1.34 -28.98
CA GLU A 534 24.53 2.76 -28.75
C GLU A 534 25.15 3.03 -27.36
N LEU A 535 24.71 2.31 -26.33
CA LEU A 535 25.24 2.43 -24.96
C LEU A 535 26.58 1.72 -24.80
N SER A 536 26.73 0.54 -25.39
CA SER A 536 27.98 -0.23 -25.42
C SER A 536 29.11 0.57 -26.09
N ALA A 537 28.79 1.30 -27.15
CA ALA A 537 29.74 2.19 -27.83
C ALA A 537 30.23 3.38 -26.98
N ARG A 538 29.68 3.56 -25.77
CA ARG A 538 30.06 4.59 -24.78
C ARG A 538 30.48 3.96 -23.45
N ASP A 539 30.99 2.74 -23.50
CA ASP A 539 31.55 2.00 -22.37
C ASP A 539 30.58 1.70 -21.22
N ALA A 540 29.26 1.89 -21.41
CA ALA A 540 28.28 1.51 -20.40
C ALA A 540 28.34 0.01 -20.11
N THR A 541 28.39 -0.36 -18.82
CA THR A 541 28.38 -1.77 -18.41
C THR A 541 26.97 -2.33 -18.55
N ILE A 542 26.80 -3.37 -19.36
CA ILE A 542 25.48 -3.87 -19.78
C ILE A 542 25.18 -5.23 -19.13
N VAL A 543 24.04 -5.31 -18.44
CA VAL A 543 23.37 -6.57 -18.12
C VAL A 543 22.13 -6.75 -18.98
N ALA A 544 22.15 -7.75 -19.86
CA ALA A 544 21.02 -8.09 -20.72
C ALA A 544 20.16 -9.19 -20.08
N ILE A 545 18.87 -8.92 -19.91
CA ILE A 545 17.87 -9.92 -19.55
C ILE A 545 17.18 -10.37 -20.84
N THR A 546 17.47 -11.59 -21.29
CA THR A 546 17.09 -12.06 -22.63
C THR A 546 17.07 -13.59 -22.73
N THR A 547 16.52 -14.13 -23.81
CA THR A 547 16.46 -15.58 -24.07
C THR A 547 17.75 -16.13 -24.70
N GLU A 548 18.47 -15.29 -25.44
CA GLU A 548 19.57 -15.69 -26.32
C GLU A 548 20.90 -15.07 -25.87
N TYR A 549 22.02 -15.63 -26.32
CA TYR A 549 23.31 -15.03 -26.07
C TYR A 549 23.43 -13.69 -26.81
N PHE A 550 23.96 -12.66 -26.15
CA PHE A 550 24.17 -11.35 -26.72
C PHE A 550 25.58 -10.86 -26.41
N GLU A 551 26.42 -10.75 -27.45
CA GLU A 551 27.86 -10.58 -27.31
C GLU A 551 28.31 -9.24 -26.70
N LEU A 552 27.48 -8.20 -26.83
CA LEU A 552 27.79 -6.86 -26.30
C LEU A 552 27.38 -6.68 -24.84
N ALA A 553 26.77 -7.69 -24.21
CA ALA A 553 26.47 -7.64 -22.78
C ALA A 553 27.63 -8.19 -21.95
N ASP A 554 28.02 -7.43 -20.93
CA ASP A 554 29.00 -7.84 -19.92
C ASP A 554 28.48 -8.96 -19.03
N ASP A 555 27.16 -8.98 -18.80
CA ASP A 555 26.44 -10.03 -18.10
C ASP A 555 25.13 -10.34 -18.80
N ILE A 556 24.78 -11.63 -18.84
CA ILE A 556 23.51 -12.09 -19.37
C ILE A 556 22.72 -12.77 -18.24
N ILE A 557 21.46 -12.40 -18.08
CA ILE A 557 20.50 -13.16 -17.28
C ILE A 557 19.55 -13.85 -18.26
N GLN A 558 19.80 -15.14 -18.48
CA GLN A 558 19.06 -15.90 -19.47
C GLN A 558 17.68 -16.31 -18.93
N ILE A 559 16.62 -15.85 -19.59
CA ILE A 559 15.23 -16.25 -19.34
C ILE A 559 14.81 -17.39 -20.28
N ARG A 560 13.71 -18.08 -19.98
CA ARG A 560 13.16 -19.11 -20.87
C ARG A 560 12.61 -18.53 -22.16
N ALA A 561 12.68 -19.31 -23.23
CA ALA A 561 12.08 -18.96 -24.50
C ALA A 561 10.55 -19.07 -24.41
N TYR A 562 9.88 -18.00 -24.81
CA TYR A 562 8.43 -17.92 -24.93
C TYR A 562 8.01 -17.40 -26.29
N ASP A 563 6.81 -17.77 -26.68
CA ASP A 563 6.08 -17.35 -27.89
C ASP A 563 5.09 -16.19 -27.61
N HIS A 564 5.03 -15.73 -26.36
CA HIS A 564 4.14 -14.66 -25.92
C HIS A 564 4.88 -13.60 -25.10
N PRO A 565 4.74 -12.30 -25.43
CA PRO A 565 5.45 -11.22 -24.75
C PRO A 565 5.13 -11.11 -23.26
N MET A 566 3.89 -11.40 -22.86
CA MET A 566 3.54 -11.39 -21.43
C MET A 566 4.29 -12.45 -20.62
N LEU A 567 4.63 -13.62 -21.20
CA LEU A 567 5.40 -14.63 -20.47
C LEU A 567 6.84 -14.16 -20.25
N GLU A 568 7.45 -13.51 -21.24
CA GLU A 568 8.76 -12.86 -21.07
C GLU A 568 8.67 -11.72 -20.05
N PHE A 569 7.64 -10.86 -20.12
CA PHE A 569 7.41 -9.78 -19.16
C PHE A 569 7.41 -10.30 -17.71
N PHE A 570 6.63 -11.34 -17.43
CA PHE A 570 6.51 -11.89 -16.07
C PHE A 570 7.80 -12.56 -15.58
N GLU A 571 8.55 -13.24 -16.45
CA GLU A 571 9.85 -13.81 -16.03
C GLU A 571 10.89 -12.70 -15.81
N MET A 572 10.96 -11.70 -16.69
CA MET A 572 11.85 -10.54 -16.52
C MET A 572 11.52 -9.76 -15.25
N MET A 573 10.24 -9.60 -14.94
CA MET A 573 9.78 -8.95 -13.71
C MET A 573 10.30 -9.65 -12.45
N VAL A 574 10.21 -10.98 -12.38
CA VAL A 574 10.77 -11.75 -11.27
C VAL A 574 12.29 -11.60 -11.20
N VAL A 575 12.98 -11.60 -12.35
CA VAL A 575 14.43 -11.38 -12.41
C VAL A 575 14.80 -10.00 -11.84
N LEU A 576 14.07 -8.95 -12.20
CA LEU A 576 14.32 -7.58 -11.72
C LEU A 576 14.12 -7.46 -10.21
N GLN A 577 13.08 -8.06 -9.67
CA GLN A 577 12.81 -8.07 -8.22
C GLN A 577 13.94 -8.78 -7.45
N LEU A 578 14.40 -9.93 -7.93
CA LEU A 578 15.51 -10.67 -7.34
C LEU A 578 16.85 -9.94 -7.49
N LEU A 579 17.08 -9.26 -8.62
CA LEU A 579 18.28 -8.45 -8.83
C LEU A 579 18.33 -7.30 -7.81
N ALA A 580 17.22 -6.58 -7.64
CA ALA A 580 17.11 -5.51 -6.66
C ALA A 580 17.32 -6.02 -5.22
N LEU A 581 16.68 -7.14 -4.86
CA LEU A 581 16.86 -7.83 -3.58
C LEU A 581 18.34 -8.13 -3.32
N GLU A 582 19.01 -8.79 -4.25
CA GLU A 582 20.39 -9.25 -4.05
C GLU A 582 21.41 -8.10 -4.06
N ILE A 583 21.14 -6.98 -4.73
CA ILE A 583 21.97 -5.76 -4.62
C ILE A 583 21.75 -5.11 -3.24
N ALA A 584 20.51 -4.94 -2.80
CA ALA A 584 20.19 -4.32 -1.51
C ALA A 584 20.78 -5.11 -0.32
N VAL A 585 20.68 -6.44 -0.35
CA VAL A 585 21.28 -7.33 0.66
C VAL A 585 22.81 -7.16 0.71
N ARG A 586 23.48 -7.01 -0.44
CA ARG A 586 24.93 -6.81 -0.48
C ARG A 586 25.37 -5.46 0.08
N LEU A 587 24.53 -4.44 -0.04
CA LEU A 587 24.77 -3.13 0.57
C LEU A 587 24.49 -3.12 2.08
N GLY A 588 23.92 -4.21 2.63
CA GLY A 588 23.57 -4.30 4.05
C GLY A 588 22.29 -3.55 4.42
N ASN A 589 21.41 -3.28 3.44
CA ASN A 589 20.16 -2.58 3.67
C ASN A 589 19.06 -3.50 4.21
N ASP A 590 18.11 -2.94 4.96
CA ASP A 590 16.86 -3.62 5.35
C ASP A 590 15.90 -3.62 4.16
N VAL A 591 15.70 -4.80 3.57
CA VAL A 591 14.86 -4.97 2.37
C VAL A 591 13.37 -4.92 2.70
N ASP A 592 12.98 -5.37 3.90
CA ASP A 592 11.57 -5.42 4.30
C ASP A 592 11.10 -4.03 4.77
N MET A 593 11.99 -3.24 5.38
CA MET A 593 11.72 -1.90 5.93
C MET A 593 12.78 -0.86 5.48
N PRO A 594 12.79 -0.48 4.18
CA PRO A 594 13.72 0.50 3.63
C PRO A 594 13.46 1.91 4.16
N ARG A 595 14.52 2.62 4.57
CA ARG A 595 14.46 3.93 5.23
C ARG A 595 13.55 4.93 4.52
N ASN A 596 12.88 5.78 5.31
CA ASN A 596 11.97 6.84 4.87
C ASN A 596 10.68 6.36 4.15
N LEU A 597 10.50 5.07 3.93
CA LEU A 597 9.33 4.53 3.24
C LEU A 597 8.35 3.83 4.19
N ALA A 598 7.12 3.71 3.72
CA ALA A 598 6.07 2.94 4.37
C ALA A 598 5.33 2.11 3.33
N LYS A 599 4.75 0.96 3.74
CA LYS A 599 4.02 0.07 2.80
C LYS A 599 2.84 0.76 2.09
N SER A 600 2.16 1.66 2.79
CA SER A 600 1.06 2.44 2.24
C SER A 600 1.17 3.90 2.68
N VAL A 601 0.93 4.82 1.74
CA VAL A 601 0.89 6.27 1.93
C VAL A 601 -0.57 6.69 1.98
N THR A 602 -1.05 7.06 3.16
CA THR A 602 -2.48 7.29 3.44
C THR A 602 -2.75 8.67 4.04
N VAL A 603 -1.76 9.53 3.87
CA VAL A 603 -1.72 10.93 4.25
C VAL A 603 -0.95 11.61 3.13
N GLU A 604 -1.23 12.88 2.90
CA GLU A 604 -0.58 13.68 1.87
C GLU A 604 0.69 14.36 2.39
#